data_AF-A0A356KQT5-F1
#
_entry.id   AF-A0A356KQT5-F1
#
_cell.length_a   1.000
_cell.length_b   1.000
_cell.length_c   1.000
_cell.angle_alpha   90.00
_cell.angle_beta   90.00
_cell.angle_gamma   90.00
#
_symmetry.space_group_name_H-M   'P 1'
#
loop_
_entity.id
_entity.type
_entity.pdbx_description
1 polymer ?
#
loop_
_entity_poly.entity_id
_entity_poly.type
_entity_poly.pdbx_seq_one_letter_code
_entity_poly.pdbx_strand_id
1 'polypeptide(L)'
;MWFALVTLTTVGYGDLTPTVWQSQAATMIMIMTGVVVIPWQLTNLARTLLEERNKVEVTCTHCGLQQHDRDASHCKACGNLIYQEYDGSVA
;
A
#
# COMPACT_ATOMS: atom_id res chain seq x y z
N MET A 1 10.00 25.74 -9.75
CA MET A 1 10.53 24.39 -9.48
C MET A 1 11.10 24.27 -8.07
N TRP A 2 11.97 25.18 -7.61
CA TRP A 2 12.48 25.21 -6.22
C TRP A 2 11.37 25.27 -5.15
N PHE A 3 10.44 26.22 -5.25
CA PHE A 3 9.32 26.35 -4.30
C PHE A 3 8.49 25.05 -4.20
N ALA A 4 8.12 24.46 -5.34
CA ALA A 4 7.38 23.21 -5.38
C ALA A 4 8.13 22.04 -4.71
N LEU A 5 9.45 21.94 -4.93
CA LEU A 5 10.27 20.91 -4.28
C LEU A 5 10.33 21.10 -2.76
N VAL A 6 10.52 22.33 -2.27
CA VAL A 6 10.62 22.66 -0.84
C VAL A 6 9.30 22.43 -0.09
N THR A 7 8.16 22.70 -0.71
CA THR A 7 6.85 22.42 -0.09
C THR A 7 6.51 20.94 -0.14
N LEU A 8 6.83 20.24 -1.24
CA LEU A 8 6.58 18.80 -1.37
C LEU A 8 7.43 17.97 -0.41
N THR A 9 8.66 18.40 -0.12
CA THR A 9 9.52 17.77 0.89
C THR A 9 9.20 18.21 2.33
N THR A 10 8.14 19.00 2.54
CA THR A 10 7.72 19.57 3.84
C THR A 10 8.76 20.46 4.54
N VAL A 11 9.84 20.84 3.84
CA VAL A 11 10.89 21.71 4.38
C VAL A 11 10.38 23.13 4.59
N GLY A 12 9.51 23.62 3.70
CA GLY A 12 8.67 24.80 3.97
C GLY A 12 9.43 26.10 4.29
N TYR A 13 10.55 26.39 3.62
CA TYR A 13 11.35 27.60 3.88
C TYR A 13 10.58 28.92 3.75
N GLY A 14 9.50 28.97 2.97
CA GLY A 14 8.64 30.16 2.84
C GLY A 14 9.32 31.37 2.18
N ASP A 15 10.47 31.17 1.53
CA ASP A 15 11.30 32.22 0.92
C ASP A 15 10.73 32.77 -0.39
N LEU A 16 10.03 31.93 -1.15
CA LEU A 16 9.47 32.25 -2.46
C LEU A 16 7.97 32.02 -2.45
N THR A 17 7.18 33.08 -2.33
CA THR A 17 5.71 33.00 -2.42
C THR A 17 5.25 33.40 -3.82
N PRO A 18 4.43 32.59 -4.52
CA PRO A 18 3.85 32.98 -5.79
C PRO A 18 2.88 34.13 -5.57
N THR A 19 3.21 35.33 -6.07
CA THR A 19 2.39 36.55 -5.97
C THR A 19 1.22 36.58 -6.96
N VAL A 20 1.12 35.59 -7.85
CA VAL A 20 0.13 35.52 -8.93
C VAL A 20 -0.91 34.44 -8.61
N TRP A 21 -2.20 34.78 -8.67
CA TRP A 21 -3.30 33.90 -8.24
C TRP A 21 -3.29 32.52 -8.92
N GLN A 22 -2.93 32.47 -10.21
CA GLN A 22 -2.91 31.23 -10.99
C GLN A 22 -1.83 30.25 -10.51
N SER A 23 -0.65 30.74 -10.13
CA SER A 23 0.45 29.90 -9.63
C SER A 23 0.22 29.48 -8.18
N GLN A 24 -0.50 30.27 -7.39
CA GLN A 24 -0.94 29.88 -6.05
C GLN A 24 -1.92 28.69 -6.09
N ALA A 25 -2.93 28.74 -6.98
CA ALA A 25 -3.86 27.64 -7.19
C ALA A 25 -3.15 26.37 -7.71
N ALA A 26 -2.23 26.52 -8.67
CA ALA A 26 -1.46 25.39 -9.20
C ALA A 26 -0.58 24.71 -8.14
N THR A 27 0.04 25.50 -7.23
CA THR A 27 0.84 24.94 -6.13
C THR A 27 -0.04 24.17 -5.15
N MET A 28 -1.20 24.71 -4.80
CA MET A 28 -2.12 24.05 -3.88
C MET A 28 -2.62 22.71 -4.42
N ILE A 29 -2.96 22.65 -5.71
CA ILE A 29 -3.35 21.40 -6.39
C ILE A 29 -2.19 20.41 -6.39
N MET A 30 -0.97 20.86 -6.69
CA MET A 30 0.23 20.00 -6.73
C MET A 30 0.56 19.39 -5.36
N ILE A 31 0.39 20.13 -4.27
CA ILE A 31 0.60 19.61 -2.91
C ILE A 31 -0.48 18.57 -2.56
N MET A 32 -1.75 18.88 -2.86
CA MET A 32 -2.87 17.97 -2.63
C MET A 32 -2.69 16.65 -3.40
N THR A 33 -2.27 16.72 -4.66
CA THR A 33 -2.00 15.50 -5.44
C THR A 33 -0.76 14.78 -4.95
N GLY A 34 0.32 15.48 -4.58
CA GLY A 34 1.55 14.87 -4.08
C GLY A 34 1.35 14.06 -2.80
N VAL A 35 0.60 14.60 -1.84
CA VAL A 35 0.30 13.95 -0.56
C VAL A 35 -0.56 12.69 -0.74
N VAL A 36 -1.41 12.63 -1.77
CA VAL A 36 -2.24 11.46 -2.05
C VAL A 36 -1.50 10.41 -2.88
N VAL A 37 -0.73 10.83 -3.89
CA VAL A 37 -0.07 9.93 -4.83
C VAL A 37 1.09 9.17 -4.17
N ILE A 38 1.91 9.82 -3.34
CA ILE A 38 3.06 9.19 -2.69
C ILE A 38 2.65 7.97 -1.83
N PRO A 39 1.73 8.08 -0.86
CA PRO A 39 1.32 6.94 -0.05
C PRO A 39 0.56 5.88 -0.85
N TRP A 40 -0.21 6.27 -1.87
CA TRP A 40 -0.87 5.31 -2.76
C TRP A 40 0.16 4.44 -3.48
N GLN A 41 1.19 5.05 -4.08
CA GLN A 41 2.22 4.34 -4.83
C GLN A 41 3.04 3.42 -3.94
N LEU A 42 3.43 3.90 -2.75
CA LEU A 42 4.10 3.06 -1.75
C LEU A 42 3.22 1.89 -1.31
N THR A 43 1.92 2.11 -1.06
CA THR A 43 1.01 1.05 -0.63
C THR A 43 0.83 0.00 -1.71
N ASN A 44 0.73 0.40 -2.97
CA ASN A 44 0.58 -0.54 -4.08
C ASN A 44 1.85 -1.39 -4.26
N LEU A 45 3.04 -0.77 -4.16
CA LEU A 45 4.32 -1.48 -4.16
C LEU A 45 4.45 -2.43 -2.95
N ALA A 46 4.07 -1.97 -1.77
CA ALA A 46 4.08 -2.78 -0.55
C ALA A 46 3.13 -3.98 -0.66
N ARG A 47 1.95 -3.81 -1.24
CA ARG A 47 0.99 -4.91 -1.49
C ARG A 47 1.58 -5.96 -2.42
N THR A 48 2.17 -5.56 -3.55
CA THR A 48 2.80 -6.51 -4.47
C THR A 48 3.94 -7.30 -3.79
N LEU A 49 4.74 -6.65 -2.93
CA LEU A 49 5.84 -7.32 -2.22
C LEU A 49 5.38 -8.18 -1.02
N LEU A 50 4.29 -7.79 -0.34
CA LEU A 50 3.82 -8.43 0.89
C LEU A 50 2.70 -9.47 0.64
N GLU A 51 1.88 -9.33 -0.40
CA GLU A 51 0.83 -10.30 -0.73
C GLU A 51 1.40 -11.65 -1.15
N GLU A 52 2.63 -11.70 -1.68
CA GLU A 52 3.35 -12.96 -1.91
C GLU A 52 3.78 -13.65 -0.61
N ARG A 53 3.90 -12.92 0.51
CA ARG A 53 4.39 -13.47 1.77
C ARG A 53 3.31 -14.11 2.63
N ASN A 54 2.04 -13.75 2.44
CA ASN A 54 0.96 -14.13 3.37
C ASN A 54 0.01 -15.22 2.87
N LYS A 55 0.20 -15.70 1.63
CA LYS A 55 -0.54 -16.85 1.09
C LYS A 55 0.35 -18.08 1.08
N VAL A 56 -0.20 -19.19 1.54
CA VAL A 56 0.44 -20.51 1.54
C VAL A 56 -0.23 -21.37 0.48
N GLU A 57 0.61 -22.08 -0.27
CA GLU A 57 0.17 -23.02 -1.30
C GLU A 57 -0.19 -24.35 -0.62
N VAL A 58 -1.42 -24.44 -0.12
CA VAL A 58 -1.99 -25.67 0.43
C VAL A 58 -3.22 -26.02 -0.38
N THR A 59 -3.24 -27.23 -0.93
CA THR A 59 -4.37 -27.70 -1.72
C THR A 59 -5.47 -28.23 -0.80
N CYS A 60 -6.67 -27.65 -0.90
CA CYS A 60 -7.84 -28.16 -0.21
C CYS A 60 -8.24 -29.52 -0.80
N THR A 61 -8.31 -30.55 0.05
CA THR A 61 -8.70 -31.91 -0.36
C THR A 61 -10.15 -32.05 -0.82
N HIS A 62 -11.01 -31.07 -0.53
CA HIS A 62 -12.44 -31.12 -0.85
C HIS A 62 -12.81 -30.34 -2.13
N CYS A 63 -12.20 -29.17 -2.36
CA CYS A 63 -12.55 -28.29 -3.49
C CYS A 63 -11.37 -27.99 -4.44
N GLY A 64 -10.15 -28.39 -4.10
CA GLY A 64 -8.98 -28.17 -4.94
C GLY A 64 -8.42 -26.73 -4.94
N LEU A 65 -8.91 -25.84 -4.07
CA LEU A 65 -8.33 -24.50 -3.92
C LEU A 65 -6.88 -24.62 -3.46
N GLN A 66 -5.94 -23.95 -4.16
CA GLN A 66 -4.50 -24.08 -3.87
C GLN A 66 -3.93 -22.94 -3.03
N GLN A 67 -4.57 -21.77 -3.02
CA GLN A 67 -4.09 -20.61 -2.25
C GLN A 67 -4.99 -20.35 -1.05
N HIS A 68 -4.39 -20.38 0.14
CA HIS A 68 -5.03 -20.07 1.42
C HIS A 68 -4.21 -19.03 2.18
N ASP A 69 -4.88 -18.23 3.01
CA ASP A 69 -4.21 -17.30 3.93
C ASP A 69 -3.44 -18.10 4.99
N ARG A 70 -2.29 -17.59 5.47
CA ARG A 70 -1.42 -18.28 6.45
C ARG A 70 -2.08 -18.62 7.78
N ASP A 71 -3.14 -17.90 8.14
CA ASP A 71 -3.94 -18.09 9.36
C ASP A 71 -5.25 -18.85 9.11
N ALA A 72 -5.46 -19.36 7.89
CA ALA A 72 -6.68 -20.07 7.53
C ALA A 72 -6.70 -21.49 8.12
N SER A 73 -7.54 -21.71 9.13
CA SER A 73 -7.90 -23.05 9.64
C SER A 73 -9.00 -23.73 8.81
N HIS A 74 -9.72 -22.95 8.00
CA HIS A 74 -10.84 -23.41 7.18
C HIS A 74 -10.70 -22.86 5.76
N CYS A 75 -11.05 -23.67 4.77
CA CYS A 75 -11.02 -23.27 3.38
C CYS A 75 -12.12 -22.23 3.09
N LYS A 76 -11.75 -21.06 2.55
CA LYS A 76 -12.69 -19.97 2.21
C LYS A 76 -13.72 -20.35 1.14
N ALA A 77 -13.39 -21.31 0.26
CA ALA A 77 -14.28 -21.73 -0.81
C ALA A 77 -15.31 -22.78 -0.39
N CYS A 78 -14.96 -23.72 0.49
CA CYS A 78 -15.83 -24.85 0.82
C CYS A 78 -16.09 -25.07 2.32
N GLY A 79 -15.42 -24.31 3.20
CA GLY A 79 -15.53 -24.45 4.66
C GLY A 79 -14.83 -25.68 5.23
N ASN A 80 -14.19 -26.52 4.42
CA ASN A 80 -13.48 -27.70 4.91
C ASN A 80 -12.27 -27.30 5.78
N LEU A 81 -12.03 -28.07 6.85
CA LEU A 81 -10.89 -27.85 7.73
C LEU A 81 -9.59 -28.15 7.00
N ILE A 82 -8.67 -27.19 7.04
CA ILE A 82 -7.30 -27.32 6.54
C ILE A 82 -6.39 -27.08 7.74
N TYR A 83 -5.66 -28.09 8.18
CA TYR A 83 -4.76 -27.93 9.32
C TYR A 83 -3.48 -27.27 8.83
N GLN A 84 -3.29 -26.00 9.17
CA GLN A 84 -2.06 -25.26 8.93
C GLN A 84 -1.46 -24.86 10.27
N GLU A 85 -0.20 -25.22 10.49
CA GLU A 85 0.53 -24.84 11.70
C GLU A 85 1.05 -23.40 11.50
N TYR A 86 0.54 -22.47 12.31
CA TYR A 86 0.95 -21.06 12.25
C TYR A 86 2.35 -20.92 12.85
N ASP A 87 3.37 -20.93 11.99
CA ASP A 87 4.74 -20.65 12.38
C ASP A 87 4.91 -19.12 12.45
N GLY A 88 4.75 -18.56 13.65
CA GLY A 88 4.88 -17.12 13.93
C GLY A 88 6.30 -16.56 13.79
N SER A 89 7.20 -17.27 13.11
CA SER A 89 8.64 -16.98 12.97
C SER A 89 8.99 -15.87 11.97
N VAL A 90 7.98 -15.17 11.42
CA VAL A 90 8.17 -13.98 10.59
C VAL A 90 7.64 -12.73 11.31
N ALA A 91 8.41 -12.27 12.31
CA ALA A 91 8.29 -10.94 12.89
C ALA A 91 9.49 -10.08 12.47
#